data_AF-C5BKJ3-F1
#
_entry.id   AF-C5BKJ3-F1
#
_cell.length_a   1.000
_cell.length_b   1.000
_cell.length_c   1.000
_cell.angle_alpha   90.00
_cell.angle_beta   90.00
_cell.angle_gamma   90.00
#
_symmetry.space_group_name_H-M   'P 1'
#
loop_
_entity.id
_entity.type
_entity.pdbx_description
1 polymer ?
#
loop_
_entity_poly.entity_id
_entity_poly.type
_entity_poly.pdbx_seq_one_letter_code
_entity_poly.pdbx_strand_id
1 'polypeptide(L)'
;MRTPLQRDRLCYSSKILRRLRWNSNEDGVEQAFYSDENGYFDLPAHEETLEIPALVQFVAKTDLYAIVDGERDQFWFSSKMDKGIDSEFERRPAVWCLNSQMT
;
A
#
# COMPACT_ATOMS: atom_id res chain seq x y z
N MET A 1 -11.58 -16.05 4.00
CA MET A 1 -12.37 -15.07 4.77
C MET A 1 -12.50 -13.83 3.88
N ARG A 2 -13.72 -13.43 3.50
CA ARG A 2 -13.98 -12.31 2.56
C ARG A 2 -14.13 -11.02 3.35
N THR A 3 -13.25 -10.06 3.13
CA THR A 3 -13.42 -8.70 3.65
C THR A 3 -13.85 -7.79 2.50
N PRO A 4 -15.00 -7.08 2.59
CA PRO A 4 -15.36 -6.10 1.58
C PRO A 4 -14.63 -4.78 1.90
N LEU A 5 -13.84 -4.27 0.95
CA LEU A 5 -13.40 -2.87 0.98
C LEU A 5 -14.53 -2.04 0.36
N GLN A 6 -15.35 -1.47 1.22
CA GLN A 6 -16.44 -0.56 0.87
C GLN A 6 -15.96 0.87 1.14
N ARG A 7 -15.50 1.58 0.10
CA ARG A 7 -15.62 3.03 -0.07
C ARG A 7 -15.10 3.47 -1.44
N ASP A 8 -16.02 4.01 -2.21
CA ASP A 8 -15.84 4.51 -3.57
C ASP A 8 -14.93 5.75 -3.58
N ARG A 9 -13.71 5.61 -4.12
CA ARG A 9 -12.96 6.65 -4.86
C ARG A 9 -11.48 6.29 -4.92
N LEU A 10 -11.05 5.88 -6.10
CA LEU A 10 -9.67 6.03 -6.52
C LEU A 10 -9.69 6.16 -8.04
N CYS A 11 -9.22 7.30 -8.53
CA CYS A 11 -9.39 7.76 -9.90
C CYS A 11 -8.20 7.35 -10.79
N TYR A 12 -8.39 7.49 -12.10
CA TYR A 12 -7.29 7.44 -13.07
C TYR A 12 -6.18 8.42 -12.68
N SER A 13 -4.91 8.02 -12.83
CA SER A 13 -3.75 8.85 -12.43
C SER A 13 -3.76 9.31 -10.97
N SER A 14 -4.44 8.57 -10.08
CA SER A 14 -4.39 8.82 -8.64
C SER A 14 -3.00 8.54 -8.10
N LYS A 15 -2.52 9.44 -7.23
CA LYS A 15 -1.28 9.26 -6.49
C LYS A 15 -1.51 8.26 -5.38
N ILE A 16 -0.72 7.19 -5.38
CA ILE A 16 -0.67 6.17 -4.35
C ILE A 16 0.59 6.40 -3.52
N LEU A 17 0.45 6.44 -2.20
CA LEU A 17 1.56 6.51 -1.27
C LEU A 17 1.72 5.17 -0.56
N ARG A 18 2.90 4.58 -0.64
CA ARG A 18 3.30 3.43 0.17
C ARG A 18 4.19 3.89 1.31
N ARG A 19 3.80 3.62 2.55
CA ARG A 19 4.65 3.82 3.72
C ARG A 19 5.14 2.47 4.23
N LEU A 20 6.44 2.29 4.25
CA LEU A 20 7.13 1.11 4.79
C LEU A 20 7.71 1.45 6.15
N ARG A 21 7.43 0.64 7.16
CA ARG A 21 7.99 0.78 8.51
C ARG A 21 8.50 -0.55 8.98
N TRP A 22 9.54 -0.54 9.79
CA TRP A 22 10.03 -1.72 10.49
C TRP A 22 10.74 -1.30 11.78
N ASN A 23 11.05 -2.27 12.62
CA ASN A 23 11.80 -2.01 13.86
C ASN A 23 13.13 -1.30 13.53
N SER A 24 13.41 -0.19 14.22
CA SER A 24 14.51 0.74 13.91
C SER A 24 14.28 1.70 12.74
N ASN A 25 13.07 1.73 12.16
CA ASN A 25 12.61 2.73 11.20
C ASN A 25 11.13 3.10 11.45
N GLU A 26 10.87 3.75 12.59
CA GLU A 26 9.51 4.12 13.00
C GLU A 26 8.93 5.26 12.16
N ASP A 27 9.78 6.20 11.72
CA ASP A 27 9.39 7.30 10.83
C ASP A 27 8.86 6.75 9.50
N GLY A 28 9.50 5.71 8.99
CA GLY A 28 9.10 4.97 7.81
C GLY A 28 9.59 5.60 6.51
N VAL A 29 9.78 4.76 5.50
CA VAL A 29 10.08 5.19 4.13
C VAL A 29 8.78 5.37 3.37
N GLU A 30 8.57 6.56 2.80
CA GLU A 30 7.43 6.83 1.93
C GLU A 30 7.85 6.79 0.45
N GLN A 31 7.04 6.12 -0.37
CA GLN A 31 7.22 5.99 -1.81
C GLN A 31 5.93 6.39 -2.52
N ALA A 32 6.05 7.13 -3.61
CA ALA A 32 4.92 7.56 -4.42
C ALA A 32 4.86 6.78 -5.73
N PHE A 33 3.66 6.28 -6.03
CA PHE A 33 3.32 5.59 -7.26
C PHE A 33 2.06 6.23 -7.85
N TYR A 34 1.74 5.88 -9.09
CA TYR A 34 0.57 6.38 -9.79
C TYR A 34 -0.21 5.23 -10.40
N SER A 35 -1.54 5.33 -10.37
CA SER A 35 -2.39 4.43 -11.14
C SER A 35 -2.34 4.75 -12.63
N ASP A 36 -2.50 3.73 -13.45
CA ASP A 36 -2.61 3.81 -14.90
C ASP A 36 -3.98 4.34 -15.35
N GLU A 37 -4.17 4.38 -16.67
CA GLU A 37 -5.42 4.80 -17.32
C GLU A 37 -6.62 3.89 -17.04
N ASN A 38 -6.40 2.74 -16.40
CA ASN A 38 -7.43 1.79 -16.00
C ASN A 38 -7.57 1.71 -14.46
N GLY A 39 -6.86 2.56 -13.72
CA GLY A 39 -6.85 2.58 -12.26
C GLY A 39 -5.90 1.57 -11.62
N TYR A 40 -5.21 0.71 -12.38
CA TYR A 40 -4.28 -0.26 -11.81
C TYR A 40 -2.96 0.39 -11.43
N PHE A 41 -2.26 -0.16 -10.44
CA PHE A 41 -0.93 0.29 -10.06
C PHE A 41 -0.05 -0.90 -9.71
N ASP A 42 1.25 -0.73 -9.94
CA ASP A 42 2.27 -1.69 -9.55
C ASP A 42 3.08 -1.15 -8.37
N LEU A 43 3.39 -2.04 -7.43
CA LEU A 43 4.25 -1.73 -6.29
C LEU A 43 5.55 -2.54 -6.42
N PRO A 44 6.62 -1.97 -6.96
CA PRO A 44 7.90 -2.67 -7.07
C PRO A 44 8.40 -3.10 -5.69
N ALA A 45 9.10 -4.23 -5.63
CA ALA A 45 9.71 -4.72 -4.41
C ALA A 45 10.65 -3.66 -3.81
N HIS A 46 10.64 -3.55 -2.49
CA HIS A 46 11.62 -2.76 -1.74
C HIS A 46 12.48 -3.74 -0.95
N GLU A 47 13.76 -3.78 -1.29
CA GLU A 47 14.74 -4.65 -0.63
C GLU A 47 15.65 -3.82 0.26
N GLU A 48 15.84 -4.28 1.49
CA GLU A 48 16.73 -3.62 2.44
C GLU A 48 17.38 -4.65 3.36
N THR A 49 18.69 -4.51 3.57
CA THR A 49 19.41 -5.34 4.53
C THR A 49 19.28 -4.69 5.91
N LEU A 50 18.70 -5.42 6.85
CA LEU A 50 18.48 -4.95 8.21
C LEU A 50 19.43 -5.63 9.18
N GLU A 51 20.13 -4.83 9.98
CA GLU A 51 20.88 -5.32 11.13
C GLU A 51 19.93 -5.46 12.32
N ILE A 52 19.35 -6.64 12.47
CA ILE A 52 18.45 -6.95 13.59
C ILE A 52 19.28 -7.57 14.72
N PRO A 53 19.39 -6.92 15.89
CA PRO A 53 20.14 -7.48 17.01
C PRO A 53 19.60 -8.83 17.44
N ALA A 54 20.47 -9.67 18.01
CA ALA A 54 20.04 -10.93 18.59
C ALA A 54 18.91 -10.69 19.62
N LEU A 55 17.94 -11.61 19.66
CA LEU A 55 16.77 -11.56 20.54
C LEU A 55 15.75 -10.45 20.22
N VAL A 56 15.92 -9.71 19.12
CA VAL A 56 14.91 -8.76 18.62
C VAL A 56 14.07 -9.45 17.54
N GLN A 57 12.75 -9.47 17.73
CA GLN A 57 11.83 -9.93 16.70
C GLN A 57 11.80 -8.91 15.55
N PHE A 58 11.82 -9.38 14.31
CA PHE A 58 11.53 -8.53 13.16
C PHE A 58 10.04 -8.21 13.09
N VAL A 59 9.69 -6.95 12.91
CA VAL A 59 8.32 -6.53 12.56
C VAL A 59 8.43 -5.48 11.47
N ALA A 60 7.67 -5.67 10.39
CA ALA A 60 7.51 -4.69 9.33
C ALA A 60 6.03 -4.44 9.05
N LYS A 61 5.72 -3.22 8.62
CA LYS A 61 4.39 -2.73 8.28
C LYS A 61 4.45 -2.03 6.93
N THR A 62 3.43 -2.27 6.11
CA THR A 62 3.21 -1.56 4.86
C THR A 62 1.82 -0.97 4.91
N ASP A 63 1.73 0.34 4.75
CA ASP A 63 0.47 1.07 4.65
C ASP A 63 0.35 1.67 3.25
N LEU A 64 -0.81 1.55 2.61
CA LEU A 64 -1.09 2.18 1.33
C LEU A 64 -2.18 3.23 1.48
N TYR A 65 -1.94 4.37 0.86
CA TYR A 65 -2.83 5.50 0.86
C TYR A 65 -3.09 5.99 -0.55
N ALA A 66 -4.32 6.44 -0.76
CA ALA A 66 -4.74 7.19 -1.91
C ALA A 66 -4.65 8.69 -1.59
N ILE A 67 -4.26 9.51 -2.56
CA ILE A 67 -4.54 10.95 -2.50
C ILE A 67 -5.85 11.20 -3.26
N VAL A 68 -6.90 11.58 -2.53
CA VAL A 68 -8.23 11.87 -3.05
C VAL A 68 -8.61 13.27 -2.61
N ASP A 69 -8.93 14.15 -3.57
CA ASP A 69 -9.27 15.56 -3.31
C ASP A 69 -8.24 16.31 -2.45
N GLY A 70 -6.96 15.94 -2.56
CA GLY A 70 -5.86 16.53 -1.79
C GLY A 70 -5.65 15.93 -0.40
N GLU A 71 -6.54 15.02 0.04
CA GLU A 71 -6.48 14.35 1.33
C GLU A 71 -5.89 12.94 1.21
N ARG A 72 -5.23 12.47 2.27
CA ARG A 72 -4.64 11.12 2.35
C ARG A 72 -5.64 10.15 2.96
N ASP A 73 -6.11 9.19 2.15
CA ASP A 73 -7.04 8.15 2.59
C ASP A 73 -6.37 6.77 2.63
N GLN A 74 -6.44 6.06 3.75
CA GLN A 74 -5.81 4.75 3.91
C GLN A 74 -6.77 3.65 3.44
N PHE A 75 -6.38 2.92 2.40
CA PHE A 75 -7.23 1.85 1.84
C PHE A 75 -6.67 0.44 2.08
N TRP A 76 -5.40 0.32 2.48
CA TRP A 76 -4.80 -0.99 2.73
C TRP A 76 -3.66 -0.91 3.75
N PHE A 77 -3.46 -2.02 4.48
CA PHE A 77 -2.30 -2.23 5.31
C PHE A 77 -1.96 -3.72 5.39
N SER A 78 -0.69 -4.02 5.65
CA SER A 78 -0.22 -5.35 6.00
C SER A 78 0.93 -5.25 6.99
N SER A 79 1.08 -6.27 7.82
CA SER A 79 2.23 -6.43 8.70
C SER A 79 2.80 -7.83 8.56
N LYS A 80 4.13 -7.93 8.71
CA LYS A 80 4.85 -9.19 8.70
C LYS A 80 5.86 -9.26 9.83
N MET A 81 6.07 -10.48 10.33
CA MET A 81 7.06 -10.78 11.37
C MET A 81 8.12 -11.80 10.89
N ASP A 82 7.94 -12.32 9.68
CA ASP A 82 8.84 -13.28 9.05
C ASP A 82 9.38 -12.70 7.74
N LYS A 83 10.67 -12.96 7.49
CA LYS A 83 11.35 -12.58 6.25
C LYS A 83 10.83 -13.36 5.03
N GLY A 84 10.30 -14.57 5.24
CA GLY A 84 9.79 -15.43 4.17
C GLY A 84 8.35 -15.12 3.75
N ILE A 85 7.71 -14.12 4.36
CA ILE A 85 6.38 -13.66 3.97
C ILE A 85 6.57 -12.41 3.14
N ASP A 86 6.33 -12.54 1.84
CA ASP A 86 6.23 -11.40 0.95
C ASP A 86 4.84 -10.76 1.12
N SER A 87 4.79 -9.42 1.16
CA SER A 87 3.53 -8.67 1.21
C SER A 87 2.92 -8.65 -0.19
N GLU A 88 2.71 -9.82 -0.78
CA GLU A 88 2.20 -9.93 -2.14
C GLU A 88 0.69 -9.67 -2.15
N PHE A 89 0.28 -8.86 -3.12
CA PHE A 89 -1.09 -8.87 -3.58
C PHE A 89 -1.31 -10.17 -4.37
N GLU A 90 -1.94 -11.19 -3.76
CA GLU A 90 -2.41 -12.38 -4.51
C GLU A 90 -3.40 -12.00 -5.64
N ARG A 91 -3.92 -10.76 -5.63
CA ARG A 91 -4.67 -10.14 -6.73
C ARG A 91 -4.28 -8.68 -6.85
N ARG A 92 -4.03 -8.19 -8.07
CA ARG A 92 -3.95 -6.75 -8.36
C ARG A 92 -5.17 -6.07 -7.73
N PRO A 93 -5.00 -5.12 -6.79
CA PRO A 93 -6.12 -4.41 -6.23
C PRO A 93 -6.78 -3.66 -7.37
N ALA A 94 -7.97 -4.12 -7.77
CA ALA A 94 -8.79 -3.40 -8.72
C ALA A 94 -9.29 -2.16 -7.98
N VAL A 95 -8.90 -1.02 -8.53
CA VAL A 95 -9.25 0.29 -8.07
C VAL A 95 -10.50 0.70 -8.83
N TRP A 96 -11.64 0.78 -8.14
CA TRP A 96 -12.92 1.03 -8.79
C TRP A 96 -13.31 2.50 -8.66
N CYS A 97 -13.47 3.16 -9.80
CA CYS A 97 -14.27 4.37 -9.92
C CYS A 97 -15.69 4.00 -10.37
N LEU A 98 -16.71 4.48 -9.66
CA LEU A 98 -18.02 4.69 -10.26
C LEU A 98 -17.89 5.85 -11.23
N ASN A 99 -18.01 5.55 -12.53
CA ASN A 99 -18.32 6.56 -13.54
C ASN A 99 -19.65 7.23 -13.15
N SER A 100 -19.61 8.39 -12.52
CA SER A 100 -20.61 9.43 -12.80
C SER A 100 -20.17 10.14 -14.08
N GLN A 101 -20.19 9.44 -15.20
CA GLN A 101 -20.45 10.10 -16.47
C GLN A 101 -21.91 9.82 -16.78
N MET A 102 -22.74 10.84 -16.67
CA MET A 102 -23.64 11.32 -17.74
C MET A 102 -24.74 12.19 -17.13
N THR A 103 -24.77 13.44 -17.60
CA THR A 103 -25.84 14.45 -17.53
C THR A 103 -26.21 15.07 -16.18
#